data_AF-A0A9D7UD23-F1
#
_entry.id   AF-A0A9D7UD23-F1
#
_cell.length_a   1.000
_cell.length_b   1.000
_cell.length_c   1.000
_cell.angle_alpha   90.00
_cell.angle_beta   90.00
_cell.angle_gamma   90.00
#
_symmetry.space_group_name_H-M   'P 1'
#
loop_
_entity.id
_entity.type
_entity.pdbx_description
1 polymer ?
#
loop_
_entity_poly.entity_id
_entity_poly.type
_entity_poly.pdbx_seq_one_letter_code
_entity_poly.pdbx_strand_id
1 'polypeptide(L)'
;MRSWISIIVLLCSLHGAGAQTDPTPFDHSPAIPFNIKLLSPRARVETLLKEHKFAVNSVPQVEGVAPGIYATNVEWNNTAFDTLFVYFTPTSGRAASISLVRVCDSDKTGLIAAELTDVVSHSYGDPTYADETTARWERGNEAAISLGPYENNEAVWLRFDLTPLFQRRSTTRPTWPLALPVITDRDETREMMTDSCRKVVEEGDQLISTGCSCYGIKARKTTVYLDPEGRPVTIEMIVSRADQGALQNRLQAIFGPPNGLDAAAPTWLMDDMPAVAFSDAEEGLQVSFSILAMELLQYMDK
;
A
#
# COMPACT_ATOMS: atom_id res chain seq x y z
N MET A 1 70.79 -20.13 21.44
CA MET A 1 69.95 -19.23 22.26
C MET A 1 68.50 -19.54 21.91
N ARG A 2 67.74 -20.04 22.89
CA ARG A 2 66.30 -20.28 22.78
C ARG A 2 65.60 -18.93 22.96
N SER A 3 64.78 -18.51 22.01
CA SER A 3 63.84 -17.41 22.22
C SER A 3 62.43 -17.97 22.13
N TRP A 4 61.72 -17.86 23.24
CA TRP A 4 60.33 -18.27 23.40
C TRP A 4 59.48 -17.11 22.92
N ILE A 5 58.58 -17.34 21.96
CA ILE A 5 57.49 -16.40 21.69
C ILE A 5 56.19 -17.18 21.84
N SER A 6 55.45 -16.75 22.87
CA SER A 6 54.13 -17.24 23.24
C SER A 6 53.13 -17.02 22.11
N ILE A 7 52.35 -18.07 21.88
CA ILE A 7 51.17 -18.07 21.03
C ILE A 7 50.01 -17.47 21.83
N ILE A 8 49.35 -16.45 21.29
CA ILE A 8 47.98 -16.07 21.70
C ILE A 8 47.06 -16.56 20.58
N VAL A 9 46.42 -17.71 20.83
CA VAL A 9 45.26 -18.16 20.06
C VAL A 9 44.09 -17.32 20.52
N LEU A 10 43.60 -16.40 19.69
CA LEU A 10 42.31 -15.77 19.92
C LEU A 10 41.23 -16.81 19.61
N LEU A 11 40.57 -17.28 20.67
CA LEU A 11 39.36 -18.07 20.59
C LEU A 11 38.26 -17.23 19.93
N CYS A 12 37.91 -17.53 18.67
CA CYS A 12 36.62 -17.15 18.12
C CYS A 12 35.55 -17.93 18.88
N SER A 13 35.01 -17.32 19.93
CA SER A 13 33.81 -17.77 20.60
C SER A 13 32.66 -17.81 19.61
N LEU A 14 32.21 -19.03 19.29
CA LEU A 14 30.86 -19.32 18.83
C LEU A 14 29.86 -18.69 19.82
N HIS A 15 29.31 -17.53 19.46
CA HIS A 15 28.00 -17.12 19.94
C HIS A 15 26.98 -17.57 18.91
N GLY A 16 26.22 -18.60 19.26
CA GLY A 16 24.95 -18.88 18.61
C GLY A 16 23.95 -17.76 18.92
N ALA A 17 23.03 -17.59 17.97
CA ALA A 17 21.78 -16.85 18.10
C ALA A 17 21.90 -15.36 18.48
N GLY A 18 22.32 -14.54 17.50
CA GLY A 18 21.66 -13.26 17.32
C GLY A 18 20.44 -13.52 16.43
N ALA A 19 19.24 -13.39 17.00
CA ALA A 19 18.01 -13.37 16.23
C ALA A 19 18.20 -12.42 15.04
N GLN A 20 17.94 -12.92 13.84
CA GLN A 20 17.66 -12.08 12.69
C GLN A 20 16.47 -11.22 13.13
N THR A 21 16.76 -10.01 13.62
CA THR A 21 15.73 -9.03 13.93
C THR A 21 15.02 -8.81 12.63
N ASP A 22 13.73 -9.20 12.59
CA ASP A 22 12.84 -8.86 11.48
C ASP A 22 13.15 -7.41 11.06
N PRO A 23 13.47 -7.15 9.78
CA PRO A 23 13.67 -5.78 9.34
C PRO A 23 12.38 -5.03 9.65
N THR A 24 12.44 -4.11 10.61
CA THR A 24 11.31 -3.24 10.95
C THR A 24 10.96 -2.46 9.70
N PRO A 25 9.80 -2.67 9.06
CA PRO A 25 9.63 -2.13 7.74
C PRO A 25 8.82 -0.82 7.86
N PHE A 26 9.59 0.27 7.96
CA PHE A 26 9.27 1.68 7.70
C PHE A 26 8.26 2.38 8.63
N ASP A 27 8.81 3.12 9.60
CA ASP A 27 8.04 3.94 10.56
C ASP A 27 8.00 5.44 10.18
N HIS A 28 8.34 5.77 8.93
CA HIS A 28 8.26 7.11 8.36
C HIS A 28 7.48 7.03 7.03
N SER A 29 6.68 8.05 6.72
CA SER A 29 5.98 8.12 5.42
C SER A 29 7.00 7.92 4.29
N PRO A 30 6.77 7.00 3.33
CA PRO A 30 7.76 6.72 2.28
C PRO A 30 8.06 8.00 1.49
N ALA A 31 9.35 8.32 1.34
CA ALA A 31 9.81 9.48 0.58
C ALA A 31 9.64 9.21 -0.92
N ILE A 32 8.45 9.43 -1.46
CA ILE A 32 8.14 9.19 -2.87
C ILE A 32 8.28 10.51 -3.64
N PRO A 33 8.77 10.52 -4.90
CA PRO A 33 8.85 11.74 -5.71
C PRO A 33 7.53 12.52 -5.71
N PHE A 34 7.60 13.79 -5.33
CA PHE A 34 6.48 14.74 -5.30
C PHE A 34 5.28 14.30 -4.45
N ASN A 35 5.43 13.30 -3.57
CA ASN A 35 4.33 12.74 -2.79
C ASN A 35 3.18 12.18 -3.68
N ILE A 36 3.53 11.62 -4.84
CA ILE A 36 2.58 10.89 -5.70
C ILE A 36 2.23 9.58 -5.00
N LYS A 37 0.98 9.43 -4.59
CA LYS A 37 0.52 8.27 -3.81
C LYS A 37 -0.04 7.17 -4.69
N LEU A 38 -0.06 5.95 -4.16
CA LEU A 38 -0.82 4.85 -4.74
C LEU A 38 -2.23 5.32 -5.11
N LEU A 39 -2.64 4.96 -6.33
CA LEU A 39 -3.94 5.28 -6.90
C LEU A 39 -4.28 6.77 -7.03
N SER A 40 -3.29 7.66 -6.98
CA SER A 40 -3.51 9.07 -7.32
C SER A 40 -4.12 9.17 -8.71
N PRO A 41 -5.28 9.84 -8.88
CA PRO A 41 -5.89 9.97 -10.20
C PRO A 41 -4.97 10.77 -11.12
N ARG A 42 -4.92 10.39 -12.39
CA ARG A 42 -4.06 11.03 -13.40
C ARG A 42 -4.12 12.56 -13.36
N ALA A 43 -5.32 13.15 -13.33
CA ALA A 43 -5.48 14.60 -13.28
C ALA A 43 -4.80 15.25 -12.06
N ARG A 44 -4.82 14.60 -10.89
CA ARG A 44 -4.14 15.07 -9.69
C ARG A 44 -2.62 15.02 -9.86
N VAL A 45 -2.09 13.93 -10.42
CA VAL A 45 -0.65 13.79 -10.69
C VAL A 45 -0.19 14.84 -11.69
N GLU A 46 -0.97 15.07 -12.76
CA GLU A 46 -0.68 16.12 -13.74
C GLU A 46 -0.65 17.52 -13.11
N THR A 47 -1.64 17.85 -12.27
CA THR A 47 -1.68 19.13 -11.55
C THR A 47 -0.47 19.30 -10.65
N LEU A 48 -0.15 18.28 -9.85
CA LEU A 48 0.99 18.28 -8.95
C LEU A 48 2.31 18.52 -9.70
N LEU A 49 2.56 17.80 -10.80
CA LEU A 49 3.76 18.00 -11.61
C LEU A 49 3.82 19.41 -12.23
N LYS A 50 2.69 19.95 -12.68
CA LYS A 50 2.59 21.32 -13.20
C LYS A 50 2.83 22.37 -12.11
N GLU A 51 2.38 22.14 -10.88
CA GLU A 51 2.67 23.01 -9.72
C GLU A 51 4.18 23.05 -9.42
N HIS A 52 4.88 21.94 -9.64
CA HIS A 52 6.34 21.87 -9.62
C HIS A 52 7.01 22.41 -10.90
N LYS A 53 6.26 23.08 -11.77
CA LYS A 53 6.71 23.72 -13.02
C LYS A 53 7.27 22.76 -14.06
N PHE A 54 6.94 21.48 -13.99
CA PHE A 54 7.30 20.53 -15.04
C PHE A 54 6.36 20.63 -16.23
N ALA A 55 6.93 20.50 -17.44
CA ALA A 55 6.15 20.16 -18.61
C ALA A 55 5.76 18.68 -18.52
N VAL A 56 4.45 18.41 -18.58
CA VAL A 56 3.90 17.05 -18.46
C VAL A 56 3.47 16.55 -19.83
N ASN A 57 4.01 15.41 -20.23
CA ASN A 57 3.73 14.77 -21.52
C ASN A 57 3.09 13.40 -21.31
N SER A 58 2.33 12.92 -22.28
CA SER A 58 1.79 11.55 -22.26
C SER A 58 2.82 10.56 -22.80
N VAL A 59 2.92 9.40 -22.15
CA VAL A 59 3.68 8.27 -22.70
C VAL A 59 2.99 7.80 -23.98
N PRO A 60 3.71 7.62 -25.11
CA PRO A 60 3.15 7.07 -26.34
C PRO A 60 2.41 5.77 -26.05
N GLN A 61 1.16 5.68 -26.51
CA GLN A 61 0.36 4.47 -26.31
C GLN A 61 0.76 3.42 -27.35
N VAL A 62 1.48 2.41 -26.88
CA VAL A 62 1.90 1.24 -27.66
C VAL A 62 1.31 0.00 -27.00
N GLU A 63 0.98 -1.01 -27.79
CA GLU A 63 0.45 -2.28 -27.28
C GLU A 63 1.38 -2.87 -26.19
N GLY A 64 0.80 -3.25 -25.05
CA GLY A 64 1.54 -3.79 -23.90
C GLY A 64 2.17 -2.75 -22.97
N VAL A 65 2.12 -1.44 -23.29
CA VAL A 65 2.62 -0.38 -22.40
C VAL A 65 1.47 0.19 -21.58
N ALA A 66 1.64 0.23 -20.26
CA ALA A 66 0.66 0.85 -19.37
C ALA A 66 0.50 2.34 -19.71
N PRO A 67 -0.72 2.90 -19.63
CA PRO A 67 -0.92 4.33 -19.83
C PRO A 67 -0.08 5.13 -18.84
N GLY A 68 0.54 6.22 -19.27
CA GLY A 68 1.49 6.95 -18.44
C GLY A 68 1.58 8.42 -18.78
N ILE A 69 2.24 9.16 -17.87
CA ILE A 69 2.79 10.49 -18.12
C ILE A 69 4.27 10.51 -17.80
N TYR A 70 4.97 11.47 -18.37
CA TYR A 70 6.36 11.73 -18.02
C TYR A 70 6.68 13.22 -17.92
N ALA A 71 7.68 13.52 -17.11
CA ALA A 71 8.31 14.82 -16.93
C ALA A 71 9.83 14.65 -17.01
N THR A 72 10.54 15.67 -17.48
CA THR A 72 12.00 15.63 -17.64
C THR A 72 12.71 16.61 -16.71
N ASN A 73 14.02 16.43 -16.51
CA ASN A 73 14.86 17.25 -15.64
C ASN A 73 14.34 17.34 -14.21
N VAL A 74 14.17 16.16 -13.61
CA VAL A 74 13.51 15.99 -12.31
C VAL A 74 14.57 15.85 -11.22
N GLU A 75 14.33 16.46 -10.06
CA GLU A 75 15.20 16.29 -8.89
C GLU A 75 14.41 15.62 -7.75
N TRP A 76 15.02 14.61 -7.12
CA TRP A 76 14.48 13.95 -5.94
C TRP A 76 15.62 13.59 -4.98
N ASN A 77 15.46 13.89 -3.69
CA ASN A 77 16.48 13.68 -2.66
C ASN A 77 17.88 14.22 -3.04
N ASN A 78 17.94 15.45 -3.55
CA ASN A 78 19.17 16.10 -4.06
C ASN A 78 19.88 15.34 -5.19
N THR A 79 19.17 14.43 -5.86
CA THR A 79 19.68 13.64 -6.98
C THR A 79 18.91 14.02 -8.24
N ALA A 80 19.63 14.32 -9.31
CA ALA A 80 19.06 14.67 -10.60
C ALA A 80 18.74 13.42 -11.43
N PHE A 81 17.59 13.44 -12.10
CA PHE A 81 17.10 12.40 -13.00
C PHE A 81 16.66 13.04 -14.32
N ASP A 82 16.93 12.35 -15.42
CA ASP A 82 16.56 12.81 -16.76
C ASP A 82 15.05 12.75 -16.96
N THR A 83 14.41 11.68 -16.49
CA THR A 83 12.97 11.48 -16.68
C THR A 83 12.31 10.84 -15.46
N LEU A 84 11.14 11.37 -15.09
CA LEU A 84 10.16 10.74 -14.23
C LEU A 84 9.04 10.20 -15.10
N PHE A 85 8.71 8.91 -14.96
CA PHE A 85 7.48 8.33 -15.49
C PHE A 85 6.53 8.01 -14.34
N VAL A 86 5.24 8.26 -14.58
CA VAL A 86 4.16 7.77 -13.72
C VAL A 86 3.25 6.91 -14.59
N TYR A 87 3.16 5.63 -14.26
CA TYR A 87 2.29 4.69 -14.95
C TYR A 87 1.00 4.50 -14.17
N PHE A 88 -0.09 4.38 -14.91
CA PHE A 88 -1.44 4.24 -14.40
C PHE A 88 -1.97 2.84 -14.71
N THR A 89 -2.88 2.37 -13.86
CA THR A 89 -3.70 1.20 -14.16
C THR A 89 -4.48 1.44 -15.47
N PRO A 90 -4.52 0.46 -16.40
CA PRO A 90 -5.23 0.61 -17.68
C PRO A 90 -6.72 0.92 -17.53
N THR A 91 -7.36 0.36 -16.49
CA THR A 91 -8.81 0.44 -16.28
C THR A 91 -9.23 1.66 -15.48
N SER A 92 -8.55 1.97 -14.38
CA SER A 92 -8.96 3.05 -13.48
C SER A 92 -8.19 4.36 -13.66
N GLY A 93 -7.12 4.39 -14.47
CA GLY A 93 -6.34 5.60 -14.71
C GLY A 93 -5.67 6.14 -13.43
N ARG A 94 -5.35 5.23 -12.50
CA ARG A 94 -4.83 5.52 -11.17
C ARG A 94 -3.36 5.15 -11.07
N ALA A 95 -2.54 5.97 -10.41
CA ALA A 95 -1.10 5.75 -10.35
C ALA A 95 -0.78 4.39 -9.73
N ALA A 96 0.03 3.59 -10.43
CA ALA A 96 0.40 2.23 -10.04
C ALA A 96 1.90 2.11 -9.76
N SER A 97 2.73 2.79 -10.55
CA SER A 97 4.18 2.79 -10.36
C SER A 97 4.81 4.11 -10.77
N ILE A 98 5.92 4.45 -10.14
CA ILE A 98 6.74 5.62 -10.48
C ILE A 98 8.13 5.13 -10.86
N SER A 99 8.65 5.66 -11.96
CA SER A 99 9.99 5.34 -12.45
C SER A 99 10.81 6.61 -12.58
N LEU A 100 12.00 6.61 -12.02
CA LEU A 100 13.01 7.63 -12.24
C LEU A 100 14.13 7.02 -13.09
N VAL A 101 14.52 7.71 -14.15
CA VAL A 101 15.57 7.26 -15.07
C VAL A 101 16.68 8.30 -15.10
N ARG A 102 17.92 7.84 -14.92
CA ARG A 102 19.13 8.64 -15.07
C ARG A 102 20.00 8.03 -16.15
N VAL A 103 20.24 8.78 -17.21
CA VAL A 103 21.06 8.39 -18.35
C VAL A 103 22.53 8.54 -17.97
N CYS A 104 23.35 7.57 -18.37
CA CYS A 104 24.76 7.54 -18.03
C CYS A 104 25.58 6.78 -19.07
N ASP A 105 26.89 7.06 -19.09
CA ASP A 105 27.83 6.21 -19.82
C ASP A 105 27.83 4.79 -19.21
N SER A 106 27.97 3.76 -20.05
CA SER A 106 27.92 2.35 -19.63
C SER A 106 28.98 1.94 -18.59
N ASP A 107 30.09 2.68 -18.49
CA ASP A 107 31.13 2.47 -17.49
C ASP A 107 30.80 3.11 -16.12
N LYS A 108 29.75 3.95 -16.06
CA LYS A 108 29.29 4.65 -14.85
C LYS A 108 28.03 4.04 -14.23
N THR A 109 27.40 3.06 -14.87
CA THR A 109 26.16 2.42 -14.42
C THR A 109 26.27 1.90 -12.98
N GLY A 110 27.36 1.20 -12.64
CA GLY A 110 27.58 0.67 -11.29
C GLY A 110 27.78 1.77 -10.23
N LEU A 111 28.49 2.85 -10.58
CA LEU A 111 28.69 3.98 -9.68
C LEU A 111 27.37 4.70 -9.38
N ILE A 112 26.53 4.89 -10.40
CA ILE A 112 25.20 5.51 -10.24
C ILE A 112 24.24 4.59 -9.52
N ALA A 113 24.29 3.28 -9.78
CA ALA A 113 23.48 2.29 -9.06
C ALA A 113 23.82 2.30 -7.56
N ALA A 114 25.09 2.37 -7.20
CA ALA A 114 25.53 2.50 -5.81
C ALA A 114 25.04 3.82 -5.17
N GLU A 115 25.24 4.96 -5.84
CA GLU A 115 24.76 6.27 -5.38
C GLU A 115 23.25 6.27 -5.11
N LEU A 116 22.47 5.74 -6.06
CA LEU A 116 21.02 5.66 -5.94
C LEU A 116 20.59 4.64 -4.86
N THR A 117 21.35 3.57 -4.67
CA THR A 117 21.11 2.62 -3.58
C THR A 117 21.30 3.29 -2.23
N ASP A 118 22.32 4.12 -2.06
CA ASP A 118 22.53 4.91 -0.85
C ASP A 118 21.40 5.92 -0.61
N VAL A 119 20.97 6.63 -1.67
CA VAL A 119 19.86 7.60 -1.61
C VAL A 119 18.55 6.94 -1.17
N VAL A 120 18.22 5.79 -1.76
CA VAL A 120 17.04 5.03 -1.37
C VAL A 120 17.22 4.50 0.05
N SER A 121 18.37 3.93 0.39
CA SER A 121 18.61 3.36 1.73
C SER A 121 18.54 4.40 2.85
N HIS A 122 18.90 5.65 2.58
CA HIS A 122 18.73 6.74 3.54
C HIS A 122 17.25 6.97 3.90
N SER A 123 16.37 6.86 2.92
CA SER A 123 14.92 7.08 3.11
C SER A 123 14.19 5.77 3.47
N TYR A 124 14.77 4.63 3.10
CA TYR A 124 14.08 3.35 3.08
C TYR A 124 14.76 2.20 3.84
N GLY A 125 15.88 2.46 4.51
CA GLY A 125 16.70 1.41 5.12
C GLY A 125 17.38 0.54 4.07
N ASP A 126 18.22 -0.38 4.52
CA ASP A 126 19.03 -1.20 3.62
C ASP A 126 18.17 -2.10 2.70
N PRO A 127 18.61 -2.36 1.46
CA PRO A 127 17.90 -3.23 0.54
C PRO A 127 17.87 -4.68 1.04
N THR A 128 16.81 -5.40 0.70
CA THR A 128 16.69 -6.85 0.93
C THR A 128 17.70 -7.63 0.10
N TYR A 129 17.97 -7.14 -1.11
CA TYR A 129 18.96 -7.70 -2.03
C TYR A 129 19.72 -6.55 -2.73
N ALA A 130 21.03 -6.66 -2.83
CA ALA A 130 21.85 -5.74 -3.61
C ALA A 130 23.08 -6.44 -4.21
N ASP A 131 23.42 -6.05 -5.44
CA ASP A 131 24.67 -6.34 -6.11
C ASP A 131 25.28 -5.06 -6.72
N GLU A 132 26.31 -5.20 -7.56
CA GLU A 132 27.05 -4.06 -8.14
C GLU A 132 26.18 -3.11 -8.99
N THR A 133 25.04 -3.57 -9.51
CA THR A 133 24.23 -2.79 -10.47
C THR A 133 22.74 -2.80 -10.17
N THR A 134 22.28 -3.64 -9.25
CA THR A 134 20.88 -3.81 -8.91
C THR A 134 20.67 -3.80 -7.42
N ALA A 135 19.53 -3.27 -6.99
CA ALA A 135 19.11 -3.30 -5.60
C ALA A 135 17.58 -3.43 -5.53
N ARG A 136 17.10 -4.15 -4.51
CA ARG A 136 15.67 -4.39 -4.29
C ARG A 136 15.32 -4.24 -2.81
N TRP A 137 14.22 -3.55 -2.57
CA TRP A 137 13.58 -3.46 -1.26
C TRP A 137 12.27 -4.23 -1.36
N GLU A 138 12.22 -5.38 -0.70
CA GLU A 138 11.05 -6.25 -0.77
C GLU A 138 10.09 -6.00 0.40
N ARG A 139 8.81 -6.18 0.12
CA ARG A 139 7.73 -6.22 1.10
C ARG A 139 7.00 -7.56 0.93
N GLY A 140 7.21 -8.46 1.89
CA GLY A 140 6.76 -9.84 1.73
C GLY A 140 7.50 -10.50 0.57
N ASN A 141 6.76 -10.95 -0.44
CA ASN A 141 7.30 -11.62 -1.63
C ASN A 141 7.37 -10.69 -2.87
N GLU A 142 7.07 -9.40 -2.72
CA GLU A 142 6.99 -8.43 -3.82
C GLU A 142 8.09 -7.36 -3.69
N ALA A 143 8.67 -6.92 -4.83
CA ALA A 143 9.56 -5.77 -4.83
C ALA A 143 8.74 -4.48 -4.67
N ALA A 144 8.99 -3.75 -3.59
CA ALA A 144 8.42 -2.42 -3.37
C ALA A 144 9.22 -1.35 -4.13
N ILE A 145 10.55 -1.51 -4.11
CA ILE A 145 11.47 -0.64 -4.85
C ILE A 145 12.45 -1.54 -5.59
N SER A 146 12.68 -1.23 -6.86
CA SER A 146 13.65 -1.93 -7.70
C SER A 146 14.58 -0.93 -8.36
N LEU A 147 15.87 -1.24 -8.35
CA LEU A 147 16.89 -0.50 -9.04
C LEU A 147 17.64 -1.44 -9.98
N GLY A 148 17.93 -0.99 -11.19
CA GLY A 148 18.75 -1.76 -12.12
C GLY A 148 19.12 -1.00 -13.39
N PRO A 149 19.96 -1.61 -14.24
CA PRO A 149 20.30 -1.06 -15.54
C PRO A 149 19.07 -0.99 -16.46
N TYR A 150 19.03 0.03 -17.31
CA TYR A 150 18.02 0.26 -18.33
C TYR A 150 18.71 0.48 -19.68
N GLU A 151 18.12 -0.04 -20.76
CA GLU A 151 18.58 0.07 -22.16
C GLU A 151 20.12 -0.01 -22.35
N ASN A 152 20.65 -1.22 -22.54
CA ASN A 152 22.09 -1.46 -22.84
C ASN A 152 23.09 -0.90 -21.80
N ASN A 153 22.68 -0.74 -20.54
CA ASN A 153 23.46 -0.11 -19.47
C ASN A 153 23.73 1.40 -19.67
N GLU A 154 23.07 2.06 -20.62
CA GLU A 154 23.21 3.50 -20.84
C GLU A 154 22.28 4.33 -19.94
N ALA A 155 21.55 3.68 -19.04
CA ALA A 155 20.78 4.33 -18.00
C ALA A 155 20.66 3.44 -16.76
N VAL A 156 20.38 4.07 -15.62
CA VAL A 156 19.92 3.40 -14.39
C VAL A 156 18.47 3.78 -14.16
N TRP A 157 17.64 2.77 -13.92
CA TRP A 157 16.24 2.91 -13.60
C TRP A 157 16.01 2.61 -12.12
N LEU A 158 15.31 3.52 -11.45
CA LEU A 158 14.77 3.37 -10.10
C LEU A 158 13.24 3.34 -10.17
N ARG A 159 12.64 2.23 -9.76
CA ARG A 159 11.20 1.97 -9.79
C ARG A 159 10.64 1.89 -8.37
N PHE A 160 9.52 2.57 -8.17
CA PHE A 160 8.66 2.47 -6.99
C PHE A 160 7.34 1.81 -7.40
N ASP A 161 7.10 0.58 -6.94
CA ASP A 161 5.82 -0.09 -7.10
C ASP A 161 4.91 0.30 -5.94
N LEU A 162 3.89 1.10 -6.23
CA LEU A 162 3.12 1.78 -5.20
C LEU A 162 2.27 0.78 -4.40
N THR A 163 1.78 -0.31 -5.01
CA THR A 163 1.00 -1.33 -4.30
C THR A 163 1.79 -1.93 -3.12
N PRO A 164 2.95 -2.60 -3.33
CA PRO A 164 3.75 -3.13 -2.23
C PRO A 164 4.35 -2.05 -1.32
N LEU A 165 4.66 -0.84 -1.82
CA LEU A 165 5.15 0.27 -0.99
C LEU A 165 4.13 0.76 0.05
N PHE A 166 2.86 0.77 -0.32
CA PHE A 166 1.77 1.26 0.53
C PHE A 166 1.04 0.14 1.29
N GLN A 167 1.44 -1.13 1.14
CA GLN A 167 1.04 -2.22 2.03
C GLN A 167 1.51 -1.94 3.47
N ARG A 168 0.71 -1.20 4.24
CA ARG A 168 0.91 -1.09 5.68
C ARG A 168 0.68 -2.46 6.31
N ARG A 169 1.70 -3.01 6.97
CA ARG A 169 1.44 -3.80 8.18
C ARG A 169 1.01 -2.81 9.27
N SER A 170 -0.30 -2.61 9.40
CA SER A 170 -0.86 -1.77 10.45
C SER A 170 -0.47 -2.31 11.83
N THR A 171 0.40 -1.62 12.58
CA THR A 171 0.79 -1.99 13.96
C THR A 171 -0.31 -1.72 14.98
N THR A 172 -1.34 -0.95 14.60
CA THR A 172 -2.66 -1.01 15.25
C THR A 172 -3.52 -1.92 14.40
N ARG A 173 -3.81 -3.16 14.82
CA ARG A 173 -4.79 -4.02 14.12
C ARG A 173 -5.97 -3.13 13.71
N PRO A 174 -6.29 -3.00 12.41
CA PRO A 174 -7.45 -2.21 12.02
C PRO A 174 -8.64 -2.77 12.80
N THR A 175 -9.48 -1.92 13.38
CA THR A 175 -10.70 -2.46 13.98
C THR A 175 -11.50 -3.11 12.86
N TRP A 176 -11.90 -4.36 13.06
CA TRP A 176 -12.88 -5.05 12.25
C TRP A 176 -14.00 -4.08 11.83
N PRO A 177 -14.39 -3.98 10.54
CA PRO A 177 -14.00 -4.83 9.41
C PRO A 177 -12.72 -4.47 8.63
N LEU A 178 -11.99 -3.38 8.97
CA LEU A 178 -10.82 -2.93 8.17
C LEU A 178 -9.65 -3.91 8.14
N ALA A 179 -9.66 -4.92 9.01
CA ALA A 179 -8.60 -5.90 9.15
C ALA A 179 -8.74 -7.10 8.21
N LEU A 180 -9.84 -7.18 7.44
CA LEU A 180 -10.03 -8.25 6.46
C LEU A 180 -9.40 -7.87 5.13
N PRO A 181 -8.20 -8.37 4.78
CA PRO A 181 -7.69 -8.23 3.43
C PRO A 181 -8.50 -9.09 2.45
N VAL A 182 -8.44 -8.75 1.16
CA VAL A 182 -9.10 -9.52 0.08
C VAL A 182 -8.61 -10.98 -0.01
N ILE A 183 -7.42 -11.27 0.52
CA ILE A 183 -6.83 -12.62 0.54
C ILE A 183 -7.31 -13.50 1.70
N THR A 184 -8.10 -12.95 2.64
CA THR A 184 -8.61 -13.72 3.78
C THR A 184 -9.51 -14.84 3.27
N ASP A 185 -9.28 -16.07 3.71
CA ASP A 185 -10.18 -17.17 3.39
C ASP A 185 -11.39 -17.21 4.35
N ARG A 186 -12.32 -18.13 4.08
CA ARG A 186 -13.55 -18.27 4.87
C ARG A 186 -13.29 -18.57 6.34
N ASP A 187 -12.32 -19.44 6.63
CA ASP A 187 -12.04 -19.90 7.98
C ASP A 187 -11.39 -18.81 8.82
N GLU A 188 -10.42 -18.09 8.23
CA GLU A 188 -9.79 -16.92 8.84
C GLU A 188 -10.81 -15.79 9.04
N THR A 189 -11.69 -15.54 8.07
CA THR A 189 -12.78 -14.55 8.20
C THR A 189 -13.70 -14.90 9.37
N ARG A 190 -14.07 -16.18 9.51
CA ARG A 190 -14.91 -16.66 10.61
C ARG A 190 -14.23 -16.53 11.97
N GLU A 191 -12.94 -16.84 12.05
CA GLU A 191 -12.15 -16.67 13.28
C GLU A 191 -12.14 -15.20 13.71
N MET A 192 -11.85 -14.28 12.78
CA MET A 192 -11.85 -12.83 13.04
C MET A 192 -13.24 -12.30 13.43
N MET A 193 -14.32 -12.81 12.83
CA MET A 193 -15.68 -12.50 13.28
C MET A 193 -15.94 -12.99 14.70
N THR A 194 -15.44 -14.17 15.06
CA THR A 194 -15.68 -14.77 16.38
C THR A 194 -15.02 -13.97 17.49
N ASP A 195 -13.90 -13.29 17.21
CA ASP A 195 -13.27 -12.35 18.15
C ASP A 195 -14.13 -11.11 18.45
N SER A 196 -14.93 -10.66 17.47
CA SER A 196 -15.67 -9.39 17.53
C SER A 196 -17.19 -9.56 17.68
N CYS A 197 -17.70 -10.78 17.53
CA CYS A 197 -19.12 -11.09 17.40
C CYS A 197 -19.54 -12.31 18.23
N ARG A 198 -20.85 -12.46 18.45
CA ARG A 198 -21.40 -13.64 19.13
C ARG A 198 -22.02 -14.58 18.12
N LYS A 199 -21.63 -15.85 18.19
CA LYS A 199 -22.29 -16.95 17.45
C LYS A 199 -22.34 -16.66 15.94
N VAL A 200 -21.21 -16.85 15.27
CA VAL A 200 -21.11 -16.81 13.81
C VAL A 200 -21.78 -18.07 13.24
N VAL A 201 -22.72 -17.88 12.33
CA VAL A 201 -23.46 -18.94 11.64
C VAL A 201 -23.11 -18.84 10.15
N GLU A 202 -22.91 -19.99 9.53
CA GLU A 202 -22.65 -20.08 8.09
C GLU A 202 -23.94 -20.46 7.37
N GLU A 203 -24.31 -19.67 6.37
CA GLU A 203 -25.49 -19.90 5.52
C GLU A 203 -25.09 -19.71 4.05
N GLY A 204 -24.76 -20.82 3.38
CA GLY A 204 -24.37 -20.79 1.96
C GLY A 204 -23.05 -20.06 1.71
N ASP A 205 -23.13 -18.91 1.03
CA ASP A 205 -22.03 -18.01 0.71
C ASP A 205 -21.87 -16.87 1.74
N GLN A 206 -22.52 -16.99 2.90
CA GLN A 206 -22.54 -15.95 3.93
C GLN A 206 -22.06 -16.44 5.30
N LEU A 207 -21.37 -15.55 6.01
CA LEU A 207 -21.15 -15.63 7.44
C LEU A 207 -22.02 -14.58 8.15
N ILE A 208 -22.93 -15.03 8.99
CA ILE A 208 -23.92 -14.19 9.65
C ILE A 208 -23.68 -14.23 11.16
N SER A 209 -23.70 -13.06 11.79
CA SER A 209 -23.61 -12.97 13.24
C SER A 209 -24.51 -11.88 13.81
N THR A 210 -24.89 -12.04 15.07
CA THR A 210 -25.68 -11.06 15.83
C THR A 210 -24.82 -10.51 16.96
N GLY A 211 -24.84 -9.19 17.16
CA GLY A 211 -24.10 -8.57 18.25
C GLY A 211 -22.60 -8.39 18.00
N CYS A 212 -22.18 -8.24 16.74
CA CYS A 212 -20.83 -7.77 16.42
C CYS A 212 -20.60 -6.36 16.99
N SER A 213 -19.37 -6.07 17.43
CA SER A 213 -18.94 -4.71 17.69
C SER A 213 -17.86 -4.28 16.70
N CYS A 214 -18.16 -3.27 15.89
CA CYS A 214 -17.22 -2.67 14.94
C CYS A 214 -17.06 -1.20 15.28
N TYR A 215 -15.84 -0.69 15.32
CA TYR A 215 -15.55 0.69 15.72
C TYR A 215 -16.23 1.11 17.04
N GLY A 216 -16.35 0.20 18.01
CA GLY A 216 -17.02 0.47 19.29
C GLY A 216 -18.55 0.67 19.19
N ILE A 217 -19.15 0.35 18.05
CA ILE A 217 -20.60 0.39 17.81
C ILE A 217 -21.11 -1.04 17.68
N LYS A 218 -22.27 -1.31 18.30
CA LYS A 218 -22.88 -2.63 18.28
C LYS A 218 -23.80 -2.75 17.06
N ALA A 219 -23.51 -3.71 16.20
CA ALA A 219 -24.44 -4.15 15.17
C ALA A 219 -25.44 -5.15 15.74
N ARG A 220 -26.69 -4.99 15.32
CA ARG A 220 -27.77 -5.95 15.55
C ARG A 220 -27.53 -7.22 14.75
N LYS A 221 -27.18 -7.03 13.47
CA LYS A 221 -26.85 -8.09 12.52
C LYS A 221 -25.63 -7.67 11.70
N THR A 222 -24.74 -8.61 11.45
CA THR A 222 -23.64 -8.48 10.52
C THR A 222 -23.64 -9.67 9.58
N THR A 223 -23.58 -9.40 8.28
CA THR A 223 -23.48 -10.40 7.23
C THR A 223 -22.20 -10.15 6.45
N VAL A 224 -21.37 -11.18 6.27
CA VAL A 224 -20.22 -11.15 5.36
C VAL A 224 -20.57 -12.02 4.17
N TYR A 225 -20.52 -11.43 2.98
CA TYR A 225 -20.75 -12.12 1.71
C TYR A 225 -19.41 -12.59 1.14
N LEU A 226 -19.36 -13.86 0.73
CA LEU A 226 -18.17 -14.51 0.21
C LEU A 226 -18.29 -14.75 -1.30
N ASP A 227 -17.18 -14.71 -2.01
CA ASP A 227 -17.10 -15.14 -3.41
C ASP A 227 -17.07 -16.68 -3.53
N PRO A 228 -17.12 -17.25 -4.75
CA PRO A 228 -17.03 -18.69 -4.96
C PRO A 228 -15.75 -19.34 -4.43
N GLU A 229 -14.66 -18.59 -4.33
CA GLU A 229 -13.39 -19.02 -3.74
C GLU A 229 -13.39 -18.93 -2.20
N GLY A 230 -14.46 -18.40 -1.59
CA GLY A 230 -14.63 -18.29 -0.16
C GLY A 230 -14.05 -17.02 0.46
N ARG A 231 -13.69 -16.01 -0.33
CA ARG A 231 -13.09 -14.74 0.12
C ARG A 231 -14.15 -13.69 0.41
N PRO A 232 -14.00 -12.83 1.42
CA PRO A 232 -14.96 -11.81 1.75
C PRO A 232 -14.97 -10.68 0.70
N VAL A 233 -16.16 -10.39 0.16
CA VAL A 233 -16.36 -9.33 -0.84
C VAL A 233 -17.02 -8.11 -0.21
N THR A 234 -18.10 -8.34 0.55
CA THR A 234 -18.93 -7.27 1.12
C THR A 234 -19.30 -7.61 2.55
N ILE A 235 -19.35 -6.60 3.42
CA ILE A 235 -19.87 -6.72 4.78
C ILE A 235 -21.04 -5.76 4.94
N GLU A 236 -22.16 -6.29 5.39
CA GLU A 236 -23.33 -5.50 5.74
C GLU A 236 -23.54 -5.53 7.24
N MET A 237 -23.83 -4.37 7.81
CA MET A 237 -24.11 -4.20 9.22
C MET A 237 -25.41 -3.43 9.42
N ILE A 238 -26.26 -3.93 10.32
CA ILE A 238 -27.45 -3.19 10.79
C ILE A 238 -27.11 -2.57 12.15
N VAL A 239 -27.08 -1.25 12.22
CA VAL A 239 -26.80 -0.48 13.44
C VAL A 239 -28.01 0.37 13.85
N SER A 240 -28.02 0.85 15.10
CA SER A 240 -29.03 1.80 15.56
C SER A 240 -28.87 3.14 14.85
N ARG A 241 -29.97 3.78 14.46
CA ARG A 241 -29.94 5.16 13.90
C ARG A 241 -29.34 6.17 14.87
N ALA A 242 -29.48 5.94 16.18
CA ALA A 242 -28.87 6.80 17.20
C ALA A 242 -27.32 6.76 17.14
N ASP A 243 -26.74 5.67 16.66
CA ASP A 243 -25.29 5.49 16.56
C ASP A 243 -24.72 6.01 15.23
N GLN A 244 -25.57 6.45 14.29
CA GLN A 244 -25.18 6.89 12.95
C GLN A 244 -24.11 7.99 12.99
N GLY A 245 -24.34 9.07 13.74
CA GLY A 245 -23.40 10.19 13.82
C GLY A 245 -22.06 9.79 14.46
N ALA A 246 -22.09 8.92 15.47
CA ALA A 246 -20.87 8.41 16.10
C ALA A 246 -20.07 7.52 15.13
N LEU A 247 -20.76 6.68 14.34
CA LEU A 247 -20.13 5.85 13.32
C LEU A 247 -19.53 6.70 12.21
N GLN A 248 -20.29 7.66 11.69
CA GLN A 248 -19.84 8.59 10.65
C GLN A 248 -18.62 9.39 11.09
N ASN A 249 -18.61 9.92 12.32
CA ASN A 249 -17.44 10.63 12.84
C ASN A 249 -16.19 9.74 12.91
N ARG A 250 -16.34 8.46 13.30
CA ARG A 250 -15.22 7.51 13.32
C ARG A 250 -14.73 7.18 11.92
N LEU A 251 -15.63 6.90 11.00
CA LEU A 251 -15.29 6.63 9.60
C LEU A 251 -14.66 7.85 8.94
N GLN A 252 -15.14 9.06 9.23
CA GLN A 252 -14.56 10.30 8.74
C GLN A 252 -13.14 10.53 9.27
N ALA A 253 -12.87 10.15 10.52
CA ALA A 253 -11.52 10.21 11.07
C ALA A 253 -10.56 9.21 10.41
N ILE A 254 -11.09 8.15 9.78
CA ILE A 254 -10.31 7.11 9.11
C ILE A 254 -10.11 7.42 7.62
N PHE A 255 -11.18 7.84 6.93
CA PHE A 255 -11.26 7.96 5.48
C PHE A 255 -11.37 9.40 4.97
N GLY A 256 -11.41 10.39 5.86
CA GLY A 256 -11.70 11.77 5.52
C GLY A 256 -13.21 12.01 5.28
N PRO A 257 -13.61 13.21 4.85
CA PRO A 257 -15.02 13.54 4.62
C PRO A 257 -15.64 12.66 3.51
N PRO A 258 -16.92 12.28 3.61
CA PRO A 258 -17.62 11.54 2.57
C PRO A 258 -17.67 12.34 1.26
N ASN A 259 -17.65 11.64 0.13
CA ASN A 259 -17.60 12.22 -1.23
C ASN A 259 -18.75 11.72 -2.14
N GLY A 260 -19.76 11.09 -1.56
CA GLY A 260 -20.96 10.63 -2.26
C GLY A 260 -21.91 11.74 -2.73
N LEU A 261 -22.85 11.36 -3.60
CA LEU A 261 -23.85 12.27 -4.20
C LEU A 261 -25.00 12.64 -3.25
N ASP A 262 -25.28 11.80 -2.25
CA ASP A 262 -26.35 12.04 -1.27
C ASP A 262 -25.78 12.56 0.05
N ALA A 263 -26.11 13.81 0.39
CA ALA A 263 -25.70 14.44 1.65
C ALA A 263 -26.45 13.88 2.88
N ALA A 264 -27.61 13.24 2.69
CA ALA A 264 -28.37 12.61 3.76
C ALA A 264 -27.90 11.17 4.06
N ALA A 265 -27.26 10.52 3.09
CA ALA A 265 -26.68 9.18 3.19
C ALA A 265 -25.19 9.22 2.81
N PRO A 266 -24.30 9.58 3.76
CA PRO A 266 -22.90 9.80 3.45
C PRO A 266 -22.28 8.52 2.91
N THR A 267 -21.53 8.67 1.83
CA THR A 267 -20.92 7.56 1.11
C THR A 267 -19.47 7.91 0.84
N TRP A 268 -18.59 6.93 1.01
CA TRP A 268 -17.19 7.01 0.59
C TRP A 268 -17.04 6.18 -0.68
N LEU A 269 -16.68 6.83 -1.77
CA LEU A 269 -16.56 6.24 -3.09
C LEU A 269 -15.10 5.94 -3.43
N MET A 270 -14.89 4.76 -4.04
CA MET A 270 -13.70 4.39 -4.78
C MET A 270 -14.10 4.30 -6.26
N ASP A 271 -13.48 5.10 -7.11
CA ASP A 271 -13.88 5.29 -8.52
C ASP A 271 -15.39 5.56 -8.66
N ASP A 272 -16.20 4.56 -9.00
CA ASP A 272 -17.68 4.64 -9.14
C ASP A 272 -18.43 3.66 -8.21
N MET A 273 -17.75 3.04 -7.24
CA MET A 273 -18.32 2.06 -6.31
C MET A 273 -18.17 2.55 -4.87
N PRO A 274 -19.20 2.41 -4.02
CA PRO A 274 -19.05 2.76 -2.61
C PRO A 274 -18.11 1.78 -1.89
N ALA A 275 -17.03 2.32 -1.32
CA ALA A 275 -16.25 1.66 -0.29
C ALA A 275 -17.05 1.54 1.01
N VAL A 276 -17.78 2.60 1.37
CA VAL A 276 -18.72 2.59 2.48
C VAL A 276 -20.01 3.30 2.06
N ALA A 277 -21.16 2.63 2.19
CA ALA A 277 -22.47 3.20 1.90
C ALA A 277 -23.42 3.08 3.10
N PHE A 278 -24.33 4.05 3.21
CA PHE A 278 -25.38 4.08 4.23
C PHE A 278 -26.74 3.98 3.55
N SER A 279 -27.62 3.11 4.05
CA SER A 279 -28.98 2.94 3.55
C SER A 279 -29.98 2.66 4.67
N ASP A 280 -31.26 2.96 4.41
CA ASP A 280 -32.33 2.63 5.34
C ASP A 280 -32.62 1.12 5.34
N ALA A 281 -32.80 0.56 6.54
CA ALA A 281 -33.28 -0.81 6.74
C ALA A 281 -34.46 -0.83 7.73
N GLU A 282 -35.30 -1.86 7.68
CA GLU A 282 -36.48 -1.97 8.55
C GLU A 282 -36.14 -1.87 10.05
N GLU A 283 -34.99 -2.41 10.45
CA GLU A 283 -34.58 -2.51 11.86
C GLU A 283 -33.56 -1.44 12.30
N GLY A 284 -33.22 -0.49 11.43
CA GLY A 284 -32.24 0.53 11.74
C GLY A 284 -31.61 1.18 10.50
N LEU A 285 -30.29 1.32 10.55
CA LEU A 285 -29.48 1.84 9.46
C LEU A 285 -28.57 0.70 8.98
N GLN A 286 -28.61 0.42 7.68
CA GLN A 286 -27.68 -0.49 7.05
C GLN A 286 -26.43 0.26 6.63
N VAL A 287 -25.28 -0.34 6.91
CA VAL A 287 -23.97 0.13 6.47
C VAL A 287 -23.33 -0.99 5.68
N SER A 288 -22.99 -0.70 4.43
CA SER A 288 -22.30 -1.64 3.54
C SER A 288 -20.85 -1.22 3.39
N PHE A 289 -19.98 -2.22 3.45
CA PHE A 289 -18.53 -2.14 3.40
C PHE A 289 -18.05 -3.02 2.25
N SER A 290 -17.53 -2.43 1.18
CA SER A 290 -16.91 -3.19 0.09
C SER A 290 -15.44 -3.42 0.43
N ILE A 291 -15.03 -4.68 0.63
CA ILE A 291 -13.72 -5.01 1.18
C ILE A 291 -12.59 -4.52 0.28
N LEU A 292 -12.69 -4.82 -1.01
CA LEU A 292 -11.73 -4.34 -2.01
C LEU A 292 -11.69 -2.81 -2.04
N ALA A 293 -12.85 -2.15 -2.11
CA ALA A 293 -12.89 -0.69 -2.21
C ALA A 293 -12.40 -0.01 -0.92
N MET A 294 -12.63 -0.61 0.25
CA MET A 294 -12.10 -0.13 1.53
C MET A 294 -10.61 -0.33 1.67
N GLU A 295 -10.06 -1.47 1.21
CA GLU A 295 -8.62 -1.69 1.18
C GLU A 295 -7.98 -0.56 0.36
N LEU A 296 -8.53 -0.30 -0.83
CA LEU A 296 -8.07 0.74 -1.73
C LEU A 296 -8.27 2.15 -1.15
N LEU A 297 -9.37 2.40 -0.42
CA LEU A 297 -9.63 3.68 0.25
C LEU A 297 -8.67 3.91 1.44
N GLN A 298 -8.28 2.88 2.20
CA GLN A 298 -7.27 2.99 3.26
C GLN A 298 -5.90 3.39 2.72
N TYR A 299 -5.60 3.04 1.47
CA TYR A 299 -4.36 3.45 0.80
C TYR A 299 -4.44 4.87 0.21
N MET A 300 -5.60 5.53 0.23
CA MET A 300 -5.79 6.88 -0.31
C MET A 300 -5.43 8.01 0.68
N ASP A 301 -5.22 7.73 1.99
CA ASP A 301 -5.08 8.79 3.00
C ASP A 301 -3.91 8.64 4.01
N LYS A 302 -2.83 9.37 3.69
CA LYS A 302 -2.14 10.37 4.53
C LYS A 302 -1.37 11.29 3.61
#